data_AF-A0A257S442-F1
#
_entry.id   AF-A0A257S442-F1
#
_cell.length_a   1.000
_cell.length_b   1.000
_cell.length_c   1.000
_cell.angle_alpha   90.00
_cell.angle_beta   90.00
_cell.angle_gamma   90.00
#
_symmetry.space_group_name_H-M   'P 1'
#
loop_
_entity.id
_entity.type
_entity.pdbx_description
1 polymer ?
#
loop_
_entity_poly.entity_id
_entity_poly.type
_entity_poly.pdbx_seq_one_letter_code
_entity_poly.pdbx_strand_id
1 'polypeptide(L)'
;MFAPFGRDADVAGAVYALSLENRSRGACTVRVGVEGSLGHRQARVRTPRPFADPHRVDVQDGFVVLDGSAEPGLVALAVGADTESGVAVSGGPTPGYTIAREFELAAGGREQVAFYVAAGPERDGALASAAVLRRRGWRQLLAGTRDALRSLEQATGVDALDRLINRNLLFAYFYGVGRALDDGHYYLVRTRAPWHATGVTVRDWEALMWTVPAVQLGDPPLARELILR
;
A
#
# COMPACT_ATOMS: atom_id res chain seq x y z
N MET A 1 -4.88 -6.09 -5.53
CA MET A 1 -4.18 -4.98 -4.86
C MET A 1 -2.92 -4.67 -5.65
N PHE A 2 -2.60 -3.40 -5.84
CA PHE A 2 -1.35 -2.95 -6.45
C PHE A 2 -0.94 -1.63 -5.82
N ALA A 3 0.33 -1.26 -5.94
CA ALA A 3 0.89 -0.05 -5.34
C ALA A 3 1.87 0.58 -6.34
N PRO A 4 2.05 1.91 -6.32
CA PRO A 4 3.29 2.51 -6.82
C PRO A 4 4.46 1.87 -6.05
N PHE A 5 5.51 1.45 -6.76
CA PHE A 5 6.70 0.89 -6.12
C PHE A 5 7.98 1.22 -6.89
N GLY A 6 9.11 0.94 -6.26
CA GLY A 6 10.44 1.19 -6.80
C GLY A 6 10.78 2.68 -6.82
N ARG A 7 11.92 3.03 -7.44
CA ARG A 7 12.47 4.39 -7.42
C ARG A 7 11.45 5.47 -7.82
N ASP A 8 10.63 5.16 -8.82
CA ASP A 8 9.64 6.09 -9.39
C ASP A 8 8.32 6.13 -8.61
N ALA A 9 8.19 5.37 -7.50
CA ALA A 9 7.09 5.53 -6.56
C ALA A 9 7.21 6.86 -5.83
N ASP A 10 6.46 7.83 -6.31
CA ASP A 10 6.38 9.18 -5.76
C ASP A 10 5.19 9.36 -4.80
N VAL A 11 4.40 8.29 -4.57
CA VAL A 11 3.27 8.31 -3.64
C VAL A 11 3.22 7.04 -2.82
N ALA A 12 3.11 7.18 -1.50
CA ALA A 12 2.95 6.06 -0.59
C ALA A 12 1.47 5.63 -0.53
N GLY A 13 1.18 4.43 -1.01
CA GLY A 13 -0.16 3.86 -0.93
C GLY A 13 -0.36 2.62 -1.78
N ALA A 14 -1.61 2.15 -1.81
CA ALA A 14 -2.06 1.00 -2.57
C ALA A 14 -3.50 1.19 -3.04
N VAL A 15 -3.89 0.37 -4.02
CA VAL A 15 -5.22 0.38 -4.61
C VAL A 15 -5.79 -1.03 -4.63
N TYR A 16 -7.05 -1.14 -4.23
CA TYR A 16 -7.87 -2.34 -4.35
C TYR A 16 -8.91 -2.12 -5.45
N ALA A 17 -8.70 -2.71 -6.62
CA ALA A 17 -9.68 -2.73 -7.69
C ALA A 17 -10.45 -4.05 -7.69
N LEU A 18 -11.78 -3.97 -7.72
CA LEU A 18 -12.71 -5.09 -7.77
C LEU A 18 -13.45 -5.07 -9.11
N SER A 19 -13.57 -6.24 -9.74
CA SER A 19 -14.38 -6.42 -10.96
C SER A 19 -15.56 -7.31 -10.62
N LEU A 20 -16.76 -6.82 -10.88
CA LEU A 20 -18.02 -7.48 -10.60
C LEU A 20 -18.66 -7.86 -11.94
N GLU A 21 -19.20 -9.07 -12.03
CA GLU A 21 -19.89 -9.57 -13.22
C GLU A 21 -21.19 -10.26 -12.79
N ASN A 22 -22.33 -9.78 -13.30
CA ASN A 22 -23.61 -10.43 -13.08
C ASN A 22 -23.83 -11.52 -14.12
N ARG A 23 -23.66 -12.78 -13.72
CA ARG A 23 -23.88 -13.96 -14.58
C ARG A 23 -25.32 -14.50 -14.54
N SER A 24 -26.21 -13.83 -13.82
CA SER A 24 -27.61 -14.23 -13.73
C SER A 24 -28.42 -13.73 -14.94
N ARG A 25 -29.67 -14.18 -15.04
CA ARG A 25 -30.59 -13.81 -16.12
C ARG A 25 -31.36 -12.51 -15.86
N GLY A 26 -31.24 -11.92 -14.67
CA GLY A 26 -31.93 -10.70 -14.27
C GLY A 26 -30.96 -9.66 -13.73
N ALA A 27 -31.42 -8.41 -13.57
CA ALA A 27 -30.65 -7.39 -12.88
C ALA A 27 -30.55 -7.72 -11.38
N CYS A 28 -29.48 -7.28 -10.73
CA CYS A 28 -29.33 -7.39 -9.28
C CYS A 28 -28.78 -6.09 -8.68
N THR A 29 -29.21 -5.78 -7.46
CA THR A 29 -28.63 -4.70 -6.66
C THR A 29 -27.36 -5.21 -5.99
N VAL A 30 -26.25 -4.48 -6.15
CA VAL A 30 -24.95 -4.80 -5.58
C VAL A 30 -24.52 -3.66 -4.68
N ARG A 31 -24.21 -3.98 -3.42
CA ARG A 31 -23.50 -3.09 -2.50
C ARG A 31 -22.06 -3.56 -2.37
N VAL A 32 -21.11 -2.68 -2.70
CA VAL A 32 -19.68 -2.97 -2.60
C VAL A 32 -18.99 -1.85 -1.83
N GLY A 33 -18.09 -2.23 -0.94
CA GLY A 33 -17.46 -1.29 -0.02
C GLY A 33 -16.27 -1.88 0.70
N VAL A 34 -15.59 -1.02 1.45
CA VAL A 34 -14.57 -1.37 2.44
C VAL A 34 -15.04 -0.88 3.81
N GLU A 35 -14.78 -1.70 4.82
CA GLU A 35 -15.03 -1.36 6.21
C GLU A 35 -13.81 -1.73 7.05
N GLY A 36 -13.63 -1.04 8.18
CA GLY A 36 -12.52 -1.33 9.07
C GLY A 36 -12.55 -0.47 10.32
N SER A 37 -11.52 -0.64 11.15
CA SER A 37 -11.34 0.09 12.40
C SER A 37 -9.89 0.42 12.66
N LEU A 38 -9.62 1.57 13.26
CA LEU A 38 -8.32 1.88 13.84
C LEU A 38 -8.31 1.44 15.30
N GLY A 39 -8.10 0.15 15.53
CA GLY A 39 -8.07 -0.44 16.88
C GLY A 39 -6.67 -0.59 17.48
N HIS A 40 -5.62 -0.34 16.71
CA HIS A 40 -4.25 -0.55 17.17
C HIS A 40 -3.27 0.38 16.45
N ARG A 41 -2.40 1.03 17.21
CA ARG A 41 -1.21 1.73 16.70
C ARG A 41 -0.03 1.37 17.59
N GLN A 42 1.10 1.05 16.97
CA GLN A 42 2.33 0.72 17.68
C GLN A 42 3.55 1.37 17.01
N ALA A 43 4.45 1.92 17.82
CA ALA A 43 5.79 2.24 17.42
C ALA A 43 6.67 0.99 17.66
N ARG A 44 7.40 0.54 16.63
CA ARG A 44 8.26 -0.64 16.72
C ARG A 44 9.59 -0.41 16.00
N VAL A 45 10.67 -0.45 16.77
CA VAL A 45 12.05 -0.59 16.25
C VAL A 45 12.55 -2.00 16.56
N ARG A 46 12.56 -2.37 17.85
CA ARG A 46 12.80 -3.73 18.32
C ARG A 46 11.68 -4.19 19.24
N THR A 47 11.42 -3.41 20.29
CA THR A 47 10.31 -3.65 21.23
C THR A 47 9.08 -2.85 20.80
N PRO A 48 7.88 -3.44 20.75
CA PRO A 48 6.65 -2.71 20.48
C PRO A 48 6.28 -1.79 21.63
N ARG A 49 5.84 -0.57 21.30
CA ARG A 49 5.28 0.39 22.25
C ARG A 49 3.96 0.93 21.69
N PRO A 50 2.86 0.90 22.46
CA PRO A 50 1.62 1.52 22.01
C PRO A 50 1.79 3.04 21.91
N PHE A 51 1.03 3.67 21.03
CA PHE A 51 0.88 5.12 21.05
C PHE A 51 0.06 5.53 22.27
N ALA A 52 0.42 6.67 22.88
CA ALA A 52 -0.25 7.15 24.09
C ALA A 52 -1.52 7.95 23.78
N ASP A 53 -1.62 8.50 22.57
CA ASP A 53 -2.76 9.31 22.15
C ASP A 53 -3.94 8.45 21.65
N PRO A 54 -5.18 8.96 21.77
CA PRO A 54 -6.37 8.33 21.21
C PRO A 54 -6.31 8.08 19.70
N HIS A 55 -6.94 6.99 19.26
CA HIS A 55 -7.23 6.72 17.86
C HIS A 55 -8.27 7.72 17.33
N ARG A 56 -8.06 8.20 16.11
CA ARG A 56 -9.00 9.09 15.43
C ARG A 56 -9.32 8.53 14.04
N VAL A 57 -10.60 8.51 13.71
CA VAL A 57 -11.12 8.24 12.38
C VAL A 57 -12.12 9.33 12.04
N ASP A 58 -11.95 9.96 10.89
CA ASP A 58 -12.73 11.12 10.48
C ASP A 58 -12.86 11.18 8.94
N VAL A 59 -13.72 12.04 8.42
CA VAL A 59 -13.91 12.24 6.98
C VAL A 59 -13.44 13.64 6.57
N GLN A 60 -12.55 13.70 5.58
CA GLN A 60 -12.06 14.95 5.01
C GLN A 60 -11.81 14.80 3.51
N ASP A 61 -12.25 15.78 2.71
CA ASP A 61 -12.06 15.82 1.25
C ASP A 61 -12.53 14.56 0.48
N GLY A 62 -13.54 13.89 1.02
CA GLY A 62 -14.07 12.64 0.48
C GLY A 62 -13.21 11.41 0.75
N PHE A 63 -12.32 11.48 1.75
CA PHE A 63 -11.52 10.38 2.26
C PHE A 63 -11.82 10.15 3.74
N VAL A 64 -11.79 8.89 4.16
CA VAL A 64 -11.68 8.52 5.57
C VAL A 64 -10.21 8.63 5.97
N VAL A 65 -9.90 9.41 6.99
CA VAL A 65 -8.55 9.53 7.56
C VAL A 65 -8.49 8.75 8.86
N LEU A 66 -7.44 7.95 9.02
CA LEU A 66 -7.12 7.19 10.21
C LEU A 66 -5.77 7.65 10.77
N ASP A 67 -5.77 8.24 11.95
CA ASP A 67 -4.57 8.81 12.55
C ASP A 67 -4.61 8.84 14.09
N GLY A 68 -3.64 9.54 14.66
CA GLY A 68 -3.59 9.89 16.07
C GLY A 68 -4.09 11.29 16.35
N SER A 69 -4.57 11.52 17.56
CA SER A 69 -4.89 12.87 18.02
C SER A 69 -3.67 13.66 18.50
N ALA A 70 -2.48 13.06 18.61
CA ALA A 70 -1.27 13.78 18.99
C ALA A 70 -0.79 14.74 17.88
N GLU A 71 -0.28 15.90 18.31
CA GLU A 71 0.38 16.88 17.45
C GLU A 71 1.84 17.08 17.91
N PRO A 72 2.84 17.01 17.01
CA PRO A 72 2.71 16.66 15.59
C PRO A 72 2.33 15.18 15.40
N GLY A 73 1.61 14.89 14.31
CA GLY A 73 1.29 13.52 13.90
C GLY A 73 2.54 12.75 13.47
N LEU A 74 2.50 11.43 13.55
CA LEU A 74 3.62 10.54 13.18
C LEU A 74 3.36 9.65 11.97
N VAL A 75 2.08 9.32 11.74
CA VAL A 75 1.62 8.60 10.55
C VAL A 75 0.11 8.75 10.45
N ALA A 76 -0.39 8.90 9.24
CA ALA A 76 -1.81 8.83 8.93
C ALA A 76 -2.05 7.93 7.72
N LEU A 77 -3.24 7.35 7.66
CA LEU A 77 -3.76 6.67 6.48
C LEU A 77 -4.99 7.41 5.96
N ALA A 78 -5.11 7.52 4.65
CA ALA A 78 -6.31 8.04 4.00
C ALA A 78 -6.90 6.97 3.07
N VAL A 79 -8.18 6.68 3.23
CA VAL A 79 -8.92 5.65 2.48
C VAL A 79 -10.04 6.33 1.70
N GLY A 80 -10.17 6.04 0.41
CA GLY A 80 -11.21 6.63 -0.43
C GLY A 80 -11.62 5.72 -1.58
N ALA A 81 -12.71 6.06 -2.24
CA ALA A 81 -13.18 5.38 -3.44
C ALA A 81 -12.81 6.18 -4.71
N ASP A 82 -12.87 5.51 -5.87
CA ASP A 82 -12.71 6.11 -7.20
C ASP A 82 -13.87 6.98 -7.64
N THR A 83 -15.03 6.73 -7.06
CA THR A 83 -16.30 7.36 -7.38
C THR A 83 -17.00 7.76 -6.08
N GLU A 84 -17.94 8.68 -6.17
CA GLU A 84 -18.74 9.11 -5.02
C GLU A 84 -19.38 7.88 -4.35
N SER A 85 -19.17 7.77 -3.04
CA SER A 85 -19.58 6.62 -2.23
C SER A 85 -20.09 7.11 -0.89
N GLY A 86 -21.07 6.40 -0.32
CA GLY A 86 -21.52 6.67 1.04
C GLY A 86 -20.40 6.38 2.04
N VAL A 87 -20.13 7.33 2.93
CA VAL A 87 -19.11 7.21 3.98
C VAL A 87 -19.77 7.32 5.34
N ALA A 88 -19.40 6.42 6.24
CA ALA A 88 -19.79 6.46 7.65
C ALA A 88 -18.56 6.25 8.52
N VAL A 89 -18.49 6.98 9.64
CA VAL A 89 -17.46 6.79 10.67
C VAL A 89 -18.11 6.60 12.02
N SER A 90 -17.46 5.83 12.88
CA SER A 90 -17.90 5.61 14.26
C SER A 90 -16.77 5.95 15.23
N GLY A 91 -17.13 6.62 16.33
CA GLY A 91 -16.18 6.94 17.39
C GLY A 91 -15.98 5.79 18.38
N GLY A 92 -15.27 6.08 19.48
CA GLY A 92 -14.99 5.14 20.56
C GLY A 92 -13.51 4.77 20.66
N PRO A 93 -13.13 3.81 21.52
CA PRO A 93 -11.74 3.39 21.71
C PRO A 93 -11.13 2.74 20.46
N THR A 94 -11.96 2.13 19.62
CA THR A 94 -11.59 1.48 18.35
C THR A 94 -12.46 2.06 17.24
N PRO A 95 -12.23 3.33 16.86
CA PRO A 95 -13.08 4.03 15.91
C PRO A 95 -13.10 3.30 14.55
N GLY A 96 -14.26 3.29 13.91
CA GLY A 96 -14.54 2.52 12.71
C GLY A 96 -14.90 3.37 11.51
N TYR A 97 -14.90 2.76 10.34
CA TYR A 97 -15.36 3.38 9.10
C TYR A 97 -15.99 2.38 8.15
N THR A 98 -16.83 2.91 7.26
CA THR A 98 -17.37 2.22 6.10
C THR A 98 -17.36 3.17 4.92
N ILE A 99 -16.91 2.70 3.76
CA ILE A 99 -17.04 3.37 2.46
C ILE A 99 -17.73 2.38 1.54
N ALA A 100 -18.93 2.69 1.07
CA ALA A 100 -19.68 1.78 0.21
C ALA A 100 -20.53 2.52 -0.82
N ARG A 101 -20.70 1.89 -1.97
CA ARG A 101 -21.66 2.31 -3.00
C ARG A 101 -22.60 1.16 -3.31
N GLU A 102 -23.83 1.53 -3.65
CA GLU A 102 -24.87 0.61 -4.10
C GLU A 102 -25.26 0.99 -5.52
N PHE A 103 -25.44 -0.01 -6.38
CA PHE A 103 -25.86 0.20 -7.76
C PHE A 103 -26.57 -1.05 -8.29
N GLU A 104 -27.34 -0.86 -9.36
CA GLU A 104 -27.97 -1.96 -10.09
C GLU A 104 -27.02 -2.48 -11.19
N LEU A 105 -26.83 -3.79 -11.26
CA LEU A 105 -26.04 -4.46 -12.27
C LEU A 105 -26.94 -5.31 -13.16
N ALA A 106 -27.09 -4.90 -14.42
CA ALA A 106 -27.91 -5.60 -15.40
C ALA A 106 -27.46 -7.06 -15.62
N ALA A 107 -28.34 -7.91 -16.16
CA ALA A 107 -28.01 -9.27 -16.55
C ALA A 107 -26.85 -9.28 -17.56
N GLY A 108 -25.80 -10.05 -17.32
CA GLY A 108 -24.57 -10.04 -18.12
C GLY A 108 -23.70 -8.78 -17.95
N GLY A 109 -24.12 -7.83 -17.11
CA GLY A 109 -23.42 -6.57 -16.86
C GLY A 109 -22.12 -6.76 -16.08
N ARG A 110 -21.20 -5.81 -16.27
CA ARG A 110 -19.92 -5.74 -15.57
C ARG A 110 -19.70 -4.35 -15.01
N GLU A 111 -19.16 -4.28 -13.80
CA GLU A 111 -18.80 -3.03 -13.15
C GLU A 111 -17.45 -3.17 -12.46
N GLN A 112 -16.71 -2.06 -12.35
CA GLN A 112 -15.42 -2.00 -11.68
C GLN A 112 -15.47 -0.91 -10.61
N VAL A 113 -14.96 -1.23 -9.42
CA VAL A 113 -14.88 -0.28 -8.30
C VAL A 113 -13.48 -0.35 -7.72
N ALA A 114 -12.88 0.80 -7.42
CA ALA A 114 -11.57 0.86 -6.78
C ALA A 114 -11.58 1.67 -5.49
N PHE A 115 -10.80 1.18 -4.52
CA PHE A 115 -10.51 1.85 -3.26
C PHE A 115 -9.03 2.17 -3.16
N TYR A 116 -8.70 3.40 -2.79
CA TYR A 116 -7.34 3.88 -2.57
C TYR A 116 -7.05 3.89 -1.07
N VAL A 117 -5.85 3.47 -0.70
CA VAL A 117 -5.29 3.60 0.64
C VAL A 117 -3.96 4.31 0.50
N ALA A 118 -3.80 5.49 1.06
CA ALA A 118 -2.56 6.22 1.06
C ALA A 118 -2.01 6.38 2.47
N ALA A 119 -0.69 6.50 2.58
CA ALA A 119 -0.01 6.78 3.83
C ALA A 119 0.72 8.12 3.73
N GLY A 120 0.83 8.83 4.84
CA GLY A 120 1.60 10.06 4.94
C GLY A 120 2.22 10.22 6.33
N PRO A 121 3.23 11.11 6.47
CA PRO A 121 3.86 11.40 7.76
C PRO A 121 2.85 12.00 8.75
N GLU A 122 1.86 12.72 8.24
CA GLU A 122 0.73 13.23 9.00
C GLU A 122 -0.54 13.24 8.12
N ARG A 123 -1.64 13.75 8.69
CA ARG A 123 -2.98 13.73 8.11
C ARG A 123 -3.05 14.35 6.71
N ASP A 124 -2.50 15.55 6.54
CA ASP A 124 -2.55 16.29 5.29
C ASP A 124 -1.71 15.61 4.22
N GLY A 125 -0.57 15.04 4.57
CA GLY A 125 0.30 14.25 3.71
C GLY A 125 -0.38 12.96 3.23
N ALA A 126 -1.14 12.29 4.09
CA ALA A 126 -1.93 11.12 3.70
C ALA A 126 -3.07 11.50 2.74
N LEU A 127 -3.78 12.59 3.02
CA LEU A 127 -4.83 13.14 2.14
C LEU A 127 -4.29 13.57 0.78
N ALA A 128 -3.17 14.29 0.76
CA ALA A 128 -2.49 14.70 -0.47
C ALA A 128 -2.09 13.48 -1.32
N SER A 129 -1.51 12.46 -0.68
CA SER A 129 -1.13 11.21 -1.33
C SER A 129 -2.35 10.48 -1.91
N ALA A 130 -3.44 10.37 -1.14
CA ALA A 130 -4.69 9.75 -1.61
C ALA A 130 -5.29 10.52 -2.79
N ALA A 131 -5.24 11.86 -2.76
CA ALA A 131 -5.71 12.69 -3.85
C ALA A 131 -4.87 12.49 -5.12
N VAL A 132 -3.54 12.33 -5.03
CA VAL A 132 -2.69 11.99 -6.19
C VAL A 132 -3.08 10.63 -6.77
N LEU A 133 -3.24 9.60 -5.92
CA LEU A 133 -3.65 8.27 -6.39
C LEU A 133 -5.00 8.31 -7.10
N ARG A 134 -5.99 8.98 -6.51
CA ARG A 134 -7.33 9.12 -7.09
C ARG A 134 -7.30 9.87 -8.42
N ARG A 135 -6.50 10.95 -8.53
CA ARG A 135 -6.35 11.72 -9.77
C ARG A 135 -5.71 10.91 -10.92
N ARG A 136 -4.71 10.08 -10.62
CA ARG A 136 -4.10 9.18 -11.64
C ARG A 136 -5.06 8.11 -12.10
N GLY A 137 -5.93 7.67 -11.20
CA GLY A 137 -6.88 6.61 -11.47
C GLY A 137 -6.23 5.24 -11.42
N TRP A 138 -7.00 4.28 -10.92
CA TRP A 138 -6.52 2.93 -10.64
C TRP A 138 -6.03 2.17 -11.88
N ARG A 139 -6.57 2.45 -13.08
CA ARG A 139 -6.15 1.76 -14.33
C ARG A 139 -4.73 2.12 -14.73
N GLN A 140 -4.38 3.41 -14.69
CA GLN A 140 -3.04 3.87 -14.98
C GLN A 140 -2.05 3.31 -13.95
N LEU A 141 -2.42 3.36 -12.67
CA LEU A 141 -1.61 2.80 -11.59
C LEU A 141 -1.39 1.29 -11.78
N LEU A 142 -2.42 0.51 -12.15
CA LEU A 142 -2.29 -0.91 -12.44
C LEU A 142 -1.37 -1.20 -13.64
N ALA A 143 -1.49 -0.43 -14.71
CA ALA A 143 -0.62 -0.55 -15.88
C ALA A 143 0.84 -0.28 -15.48
N GLY A 144 1.10 0.83 -14.79
CA GLY A 144 2.44 1.18 -14.31
C GLY A 144 3.03 0.12 -13.37
N THR A 145 2.24 -0.42 -12.41
CA THR A 145 2.68 -1.52 -11.55
C THR A 145 3.05 -2.76 -12.38
N ARG A 146 2.26 -3.13 -13.40
CA ARG A 146 2.56 -4.29 -14.25
C ARG A 146 3.82 -4.10 -15.07
N ASP A 147 3.99 -2.92 -15.66
CA ASP A 147 5.16 -2.61 -16.47
C ASP A 147 6.44 -2.62 -15.62
N ALA A 148 6.37 -2.04 -14.41
CA ALA A 148 7.46 -2.08 -13.44
C ALA A 148 7.76 -3.51 -12.94
N LEU A 149 6.75 -4.37 -12.77
CA LEU A 149 7.00 -5.76 -12.36
C LEU A 149 7.70 -6.54 -13.47
N ARG A 150 7.26 -6.33 -14.72
CA ARG A 150 7.90 -6.92 -15.90
C ARG A 150 9.34 -6.47 -16.08
N SER A 151 9.65 -5.20 -15.78
CA SER A 151 11.04 -4.74 -15.89
C SER A 151 11.98 -5.35 -14.84
N LEU A 152 11.45 -5.88 -13.73
CA LEU A 152 12.24 -6.59 -12.72
C LEU A 152 12.49 -8.06 -13.09
N GLU A 153 11.69 -8.63 -14.01
CA GLU A 153 11.75 -10.06 -14.34
C GLU A 153 13.11 -10.44 -14.95
N GLN A 154 13.67 -11.52 -14.42
CA GLN A 154 14.90 -12.14 -14.90
C GLN A 154 14.59 -13.40 -15.69
N ALA A 155 15.28 -13.58 -16.81
CA ALA A 155 15.14 -14.75 -17.66
C ALA A 155 16.52 -15.37 -17.92
N THR A 156 16.69 -16.62 -17.50
CA THR A 156 17.84 -17.48 -17.80
C THR A 156 17.52 -18.48 -18.92
N GLY A 157 16.26 -18.52 -19.39
CA GLY A 157 15.77 -19.48 -20.37
C GLY A 157 15.40 -20.85 -19.78
N VAL A 158 15.35 -20.96 -18.45
CA VAL A 158 14.98 -22.19 -17.74
C VAL A 158 13.89 -21.86 -16.72
N ASP A 159 12.63 -22.21 -17.03
CA ASP A 159 11.45 -21.82 -16.25
C ASP A 159 11.55 -22.11 -14.74
N ALA A 160 12.18 -23.22 -14.36
CA ALA A 160 12.36 -23.57 -12.95
C ALA A 160 13.31 -22.60 -12.24
N LEU A 161 14.38 -22.17 -12.92
CA LEU A 161 15.36 -21.22 -12.40
C LEU A 161 14.79 -19.80 -12.38
N ASP A 162 14.08 -19.41 -13.43
CA ASP A 162 13.41 -18.10 -13.53
C ASP A 162 12.42 -17.90 -12.40
N ARG A 163 11.60 -18.91 -12.10
CA ARG A 163 10.66 -18.87 -10.96
C ARG A 163 11.37 -18.69 -9.63
N LEU A 164 12.49 -19.39 -9.42
CA LEU A 164 13.24 -19.31 -8.17
C LEU A 164 13.92 -17.94 -8.00
N ILE A 165 14.61 -17.46 -9.04
CA ILE A 165 15.30 -16.17 -9.05
C ILE A 165 14.29 -15.04 -8.83
N ASN A 166 13.23 -14.98 -9.63
CA ASN A 166 12.26 -13.90 -9.54
C ASN A 166 11.51 -13.88 -8.21
N ARG A 167 11.17 -15.05 -7.64
CA ARG A 167 10.55 -15.10 -6.32
C ARG A 167 11.47 -14.52 -5.24
N ASN A 168 12.74 -14.90 -5.24
CA ASN A 168 13.71 -14.41 -4.25
C ASN A 168 14.04 -12.93 -4.47
N LEU A 169 14.16 -12.50 -5.73
CA LEU A 169 14.38 -11.11 -6.12
C LEU A 169 13.25 -10.23 -5.62
N LEU A 170 11.99 -10.56 -5.97
CA LEU A 170 10.83 -9.77 -5.57
C LEU A 170 10.66 -9.77 -4.05
N PHE A 171 10.94 -10.90 -3.38
CA PHE A 171 10.92 -10.93 -1.92
C PHE A 171 11.95 -9.97 -1.32
N ALA A 172 13.21 -10.04 -1.74
CA ALA A 172 14.27 -9.16 -1.25
C ALA A 172 13.98 -7.69 -1.59
N TYR A 173 13.50 -7.40 -2.81
CA TYR A 173 13.17 -6.04 -3.25
C TYR A 173 12.02 -5.44 -2.43
N PHE A 174 10.87 -6.13 -2.35
CA PHE A 174 9.69 -5.59 -1.70
C PHE A 174 9.70 -5.68 -0.17
N TYR A 175 10.46 -6.59 0.42
CA TYR A 175 10.50 -6.73 1.87
C TYR A 175 11.79 -6.22 2.50
N GLY A 176 12.91 -6.24 1.77
CA GLY A 176 14.22 -5.77 2.26
C GLY A 176 14.49 -4.28 2.04
N VAL A 177 13.69 -3.62 1.19
CA VAL A 177 13.77 -2.18 0.93
C VAL A 177 12.48 -1.49 1.35
N GLY A 178 12.60 -0.35 2.04
CA GLY A 178 11.48 0.51 2.41
C GLY A 178 11.79 1.97 2.14
N ARG A 179 10.83 2.72 1.62
CA ARG A 179 10.88 4.18 1.53
C ARG A 179 10.27 4.77 2.81
N ALA A 180 11.00 5.62 3.51
CA ALA A 180 10.47 6.27 4.70
C ALA A 180 9.47 7.38 4.33
N LEU A 181 8.48 7.61 5.19
CA LEU A 181 7.38 8.56 4.95
C LEU A 181 7.78 10.01 5.27
N ASP A 182 8.72 10.20 6.17
CA ASP A 182 9.17 11.48 6.71
C ASP A 182 10.17 12.19 5.80
N ASP A 183 11.14 11.47 5.25
CA ASP A 183 12.18 12.04 4.38
C ASP A 183 12.17 11.50 2.94
N GLY A 184 11.31 10.52 2.65
CA GLY A 184 11.20 9.94 1.32
C GLY A 184 12.43 9.15 0.87
N HIS A 185 13.36 8.82 1.77
CA HIS A 185 14.57 8.07 1.45
C HIS A 185 14.34 6.56 1.53
N TYR A 186 15.08 5.80 0.70
CA TYR A 186 15.12 4.34 0.78
C TYR A 186 16.09 3.83 1.86
N TYR A 187 15.62 2.84 2.63
CA TYR A 187 16.37 2.17 3.67
C TYR A 187 16.40 0.66 3.45
N LEU A 188 17.56 0.08 3.74
CA LEU A 188 17.74 -1.37 3.84
C LEU A 188 17.25 -1.83 5.21
N VAL A 189 16.39 -2.83 5.22
CA VAL A 189 15.86 -3.43 6.44
C VAL A 189 15.86 -4.93 6.28
N ARG A 190 15.91 -5.68 7.39
CA ARG A 190 15.89 -7.15 7.34
C ARG A 190 14.64 -7.66 6.65
N THR A 191 13.48 -7.18 7.08
CA THR A 191 12.22 -7.43 6.37
C THR A 191 11.09 -6.55 6.89
N ARG A 192 10.20 -6.15 5.99
CA ARG A 192 8.90 -5.54 6.31
C ARG A 192 7.77 -6.56 6.48
N ALA A 193 8.09 -7.87 6.45
CA ALA A 193 7.10 -8.92 6.60
C ALA A 193 6.52 -8.89 8.01
N PRO A 194 5.20 -8.79 8.19
CA PRO A 194 4.59 -8.54 9.50
C PRO A 194 4.75 -9.69 10.49
N TRP A 195 5.03 -10.90 10.02
CA TRP A 195 5.25 -12.09 10.85
C TRP A 195 6.70 -12.32 11.27
N HIS A 196 7.66 -11.51 10.78
CA HIS A 196 9.07 -11.69 11.15
C HIS A 196 9.39 -11.04 12.49
N ALA A 197 9.87 -11.84 13.45
CA ALA A 197 10.10 -11.40 14.83
C ALA A 197 11.01 -10.17 14.96
N THR A 198 12.00 -10.05 14.07
CA THR A 198 12.98 -8.96 14.11
C THR A 198 12.60 -7.74 13.26
N GLY A 199 11.53 -7.84 12.46
CA GLY A 199 10.93 -6.76 11.66
C GLY A 199 11.92 -5.79 10.99
N VAL A 200 11.60 -4.50 11.09
CA VAL A 200 12.27 -3.35 10.46
C VAL A 200 13.54 -2.96 11.22
N THR A 201 14.48 -3.89 11.36
CA THR A 201 15.82 -3.65 11.90
C THR A 201 16.86 -3.80 10.79
N VAL A 202 18.09 -3.31 11.01
CA VAL A 202 19.16 -3.36 10.01
C VAL A 202 20.24 -4.35 10.44
N ARG A 203 20.82 -5.05 9.46
CA ARG A 203 22.08 -5.80 9.60
C ARG A 203 22.83 -5.77 8.29
N ASP A 204 23.98 -5.13 8.27
CA ASP A 204 24.73 -4.83 7.05
C ASP A 204 25.07 -6.09 6.25
N TRP A 205 25.47 -7.17 6.92
CA TRP A 205 25.75 -8.44 6.24
C TRP A 205 24.52 -8.98 5.50
N GLU A 206 23.32 -8.90 6.09
CA GLU A 206 22.10 -9.38 5.41
C GLU A 206 21.73 -8.47 4.24
N ALA A 207 21.91 -7.17 4.43
CA ALA A 207 21.67 -6.18 3.39
C ALA A 207 22.61 -6.39 2.19
N LEU A 208 23.92 -6.50 2.43
CA LEU A 208 24.96 -6.63 1.41
C LEU A 208 24.97 -8.00 0.73
N MET A 209 24.59 -9.07 1.43
CA MET A 209 24.63 -10.42 0.85
C MET A 209 23.36 -10.84 0.13
N TRP A 210 22.21 -10.30 0.51
CA TRP A 210 20.91 -10.76 0.00
C TRP A 210 20.14 -9.66 -0.71
N THR A 211 19.95 -8.52 -0.03
CA THR A 211 19.06 -7.46 -0.53
C THR A 211 19.71 -6.69 -1.67
N VAL A 212 20.92 -6.17 -1.46
CA VAL A 212 21.64 -5.37 -2.46
C VAL A 212 21.89 -6.16 -3.76
N PRO A 213 22.35 -7.42 -3.75
CA PRO A 213 22.52 -8.18 -4.99
C PRO A 213 21.21 -8.41 -5.74
N ALA A 214 20.10 -8.67 -5.02
CA ALA A 214 18.79 -8.83 -5.63
C ALA A 214 18.27 -7.53 -6.25
N VAL A 215 18.42 -6.40 -5.54
CA VAL A 215 18.05 -5.08 -6.07
C VAL A 215 18.97 -4.71 -7.24
N GLN A 216 20.26 -5.00 -7.17
CA GLN A 216 21.21 -4.75 -8.27
C GLN A 216 20.83 -5.52 -9.53
N LEU A 217 20.25 -6.70 -9.40
CA LEU A 217 19.83 -7.53 -10.54
C LEU A 217 18.58 -6.96 -11.23
N GLY A 218 17.60 -6.46 -10.47
CA GLY A 218 16.34 -5.94 -11.02
C GLY A 218 16.30 -4.43 -11.28
N ASP A 219 17.00 -3.65 -10.45
CA ASP A 219 16.98 -2.18 -10.40
C ASP A 219 18.37 -1.62 -9.99
N PRO A 220 19.37 -1.68 -10.89
CA PRO A 220 20.71 -1.14 -10.63
C PRO A 220 20.74 0.32 -10.13
N PRO A 221 19.90 1.24 -10.65
CA PRO A 221 19.84 2.61 -10.14
C PRO A 221 19.44 2.68 -8.66
N LEU A 222 18.42 1.91 -8.22
CA LEU A 222 18.04 1.86 -6.82
C LEU A 222 19.14 1.23 -5.95
N ALA A 223 19.78 0.16 -6.42
CA ALA A 223 20.90 -0.44 -5.70
C ALA A 223 22.03 0.57 -5.45
N ARG A 224 22.35 1.41 -6.45
CA ARG A 224 23.31 2.50 -6.29
C ARG A 224 22.87 3.52 -5.23
N GLU A 225 21.59 3.91 -5.22
CA GLU A 225 21.07 4.82 -4.18
C GLU A 225 21.19 4.22 -2.77
N LEU A 226 20.92 2.92 -2.62
CA LEU A 226 20.99 2.21 -1.35
C LEU A 226 22.43 2.10 -0.78
N ILE A 227 23.45 2.08 -1.65
CA ILE A 227 24.86 1.96 -1.25
C ILE A 227 25.53 3.32 -0.99
N LEU A 228 25.10 4.37 -1.70
CA LEU A 228 25.74 5.69 -1.63
C LEU A 228 25.20 6.60 -0.51
N ARG A 229 24.27 6.09 0.30
CA ARG A 229 23.93 6.71 1.59
C ARG A 229 24.87 6.21 2.67
#